data_AF-F2L477-F1
#
_entry.id   AF-F2L477-F1
#
_cell.length_a   1.000
_cell.length_b   1.000
_cell.length_c   1.000
_cell.angle_alpha   90.00
_cell.angle_beta   90.00
_cell.angle_gamma   90.00
#
_symmetry.space_group_name_H-M   'P 1'
#
loop_
_entity.id
_entity.type
_entity.pdbx_description
1 polymer ?
#
loop_
_entity_poly.entity_id
_entity_poly.type
_entity_poly.pdbx_seq_one_letter_code
_entity_poly.pdbx_strand_id
1 'polypeptide(L)'
;MDLYIVSAAVSLAVAAAIAGAFLTHVGVQAGAPRCSDCVFYVEGPAALVQTNGSAYLVRGPVLANSSIMAQYAWAYGPDGRPLRPGEELVCPVLMRVEVVDGIAYASCVGR
;
A
#
# COMPACT_ATOMS: atom_id res chain seq x y z
N MET A 1 -41.10 -18.86 -18.42
CA MET A 1 -40.32 -18.14 -17.39
C MET A 1 -39.51 -17.11 -18.14
N ASP A 2 -39.83 -15.82 -17.97
CA ASP A 2 -39.38 -14.77 -18.88
C ASP A 2 -37.87 -14.59 -18.88
N LEU A 3 -37.24 -14.91 -20.02
CA LEU A 3 -35.79 -14.74 -20.25
C LEU A 3 -35.33 -13.29 -19.98
N TYR A 4 -36.25 -12.33 -20.14
CA TYR A 4 -36.05 -10.92 -19.82
C TYR A 4 -35.87 -10.65 -18.33
N ILE A 5 -36.61 -11.35 -17.45
CA ILE A 5 -36.49 -11.18 -16.00
C ILE A 5 -35.15 -11.77 -15.52
N VAL A 6 -34.76 -12.92 -16.08
CA VAL A 6 -33.48 -13.57 -15.73
C VAL A 6 -32.30 -12.72 -16.20
N SER A 7 -32.33 -12.19 -17.43
CA SER A 7 -31.26 -11.34 -17.95
C SER A 7 -31.15 -10.01 -17.21
N ALA A 8 -32.27 -9.38 -16.83
CA ALA A 8 -32.28 -8.16 -16.03
C ALA A 8 -31.74 -8.38 -14.61
N ALA A 9 -32.06 -9.52 -13.98
CA ALA A 9 -31.54 -9.86 -12.66
C ALA A 9 -30.03 -10.12 -12.69
N VAL A 10 -29.54 -10.82 -13.72
CA VAL A 10 -28.11 -11.10 -13.90
C VAL A 10 -27.31 -9.82 -14.16
N SER A 11 -27.81 -8.92 -15.00
CA SER A 11 -27.10 -7.65 -15.28
C SER A 11 -27.02 -6.73 -14.06
N LEU A 12 -28.06 -6.68 -13.22
CA LEU A 12 -28.03 -5.97 -11.93
C LEU A 12 -27.00 -6.57 -10.97
N ALA A 13 -26.95 -7.91 -10.86
CA ALA A 13 -25.99 -8.58 -9.98
C ALA A 13 -24.54 -8.34 -10.43
N VAL A 14 -24.28 -8.39 -11.74
CA VAL A 14 -22.95 -8.10 -12.31
C VAL A 14 -22.57 -6.63 -12.07
N ALA A 15 -23.48 -5.69 -12.28
CA ALA A 15 -23.23 -4.27 -12.02
C ALA A 15 -22.92 -4.00 -10.54
N ALA A 16 -23.64 -4.64 -9.62
CA ALA A 16 -23.39 -4.54 -8.19
C ALA A 16 -22.05 -5.18 -7.78
N ALA A 17 -21.67 -6.31 -8.39
CA ALA A 17 -20.38 -6.96 -8.16
C ALA A 17 -19.21 -6.09 -8.66
N ILE A 18 -19.35 -5.50 -9.85
CA ILE A 18 -18.36 -4.58 -10.42
C ILE A 18 -18.24 -3.32 -9.54
N ALA A 19 -19.36 -2.71 -9.15
CA ALA A 19 -19.36 -1.56 -8.26
C ALA A 19 -18.76 -1.88 -6.88
N GLY A 20 -19.07 -3.05 -6.32
CA GLY A 20 -18.49 -3.54 -5.07
C GLY A 20 -16.97 -3.72 -5.15
N ALA A 21 -16.46 -4.23 -6.27
CA ALA A 21 -15.02 -4.40 -6.49
C ALA A 21 -14.27 -3.05 -6.53
N PHE A 22 -14.90 -1.99 -7.05
CA PHE A 22 -14.33 -0.64 -7.00
C PHE A 22 -14.39 0.00 -5.61
N LEU A 23 -15.31 -0.40 -4.75
CA LEU A 23 -15.39 0.08 -3.38
C LEU A 23 -14.37 -0.61 -2.46
N THR A 24 -13.92 -1.82 -2.81
CA THR A 24 -12.77 -2.49 -2.18
C THR A 24 -11.45 -1.99 -2.76
N HIS A 25 -11.27 -0.67 -2.85
CA HIS A 25 -9.90 -0.17 -2.88
C HIS A 25 -9.26 -0.55 -1.56
N VAL A 26 -8.04 -1.11 -1.61
CA VAL A 26 -7.18 -1.28 -0.44
C VAL A 26 -6.81 0.14 0.01
N GLY A 27 -7.77 0.77 0.71
CA GLY A 27 -7.74 2.18 1.02
C GLY A 27 -6.60 2.41 2.00
N VAL A 28 -5.64 3.21 1.58
CA VAL A 28 -4.68 3.83 2.48
C VAL A 28 -5.50 4.42 3.64
N GLN A 29 -5.16 4.06 4.89
CA GLN A 29 -6.00 4.43 6.03
C GLN A 29 -6.24 5.95 6.08
N ALA A 30 -7.47 6.35 6.45
CA ALA A 30 -7.80 7.75 6.68
C ALA A 30 -6.83 8.34 7.71
N GLY A 31 -6.14 9.42 7.36
CA GLY A 31 -5.08 10.03 8.19
C GLY A 31 -3.65 9.66 7.79
N ALA A 32 -3.46 8.89 6.72
CA ALA A 32 -2.16 8.67 6.11
C ALA A 32 -1.46 10.00 5.76
N PRO A 33 -0.19 10.19 6.17
CA PRO A 33 0.56 11.39 5.83
C PRO A 33 0.68 11.51 4.31
N ARG A 34 -0.04 12.48 3.72
CA ARG A 34 0.11 12.86 2.32
C ARG A 34 1.29 13.81 2.22
N CYS A 35 2.46 13.23 1.99
CA CYS A 35 3.68 13.98 1.84
C CYS A 35 4.34 13.59 0.52
N SER A 36 4.58 14.58 -0.34
CA SER A 36 5.41 14.40 -1.54
C SER A 36 6.89 14.57 -1.21
N ASP A 37 7.22 15.49 -0.30
CA ASP A 37 8.60 15.88 0.03
C ASP A 37 8.76 16.10 1.54
N CYS A 38 9.21 15.07 2.25
CA CYS A 38 9.48 15.16 3.69
C CYS A 38 10.32 14.00 4.19
N VAL A 39 10.82 14.17 5.41
CA VAL A 39 11.49 13.13 6.18
C VAL A 39 10.70 12.89 7.46
N PHE A 40 10.40 11.63 7.75
CA PHE A 40 9.76 11.24 9.00
C PHE A 40 10.29 9.90 9.49
N TYR A 41 9.95 9.59 10.74
CA TYR A 41 10.33 8.35 11.41
C TYR A 41 9.09 7.57 11.79
N VAL A 42 9.15 6.25 11.61
CA VAL A 42 8.11 5.31 12.03
C VAL A 42 8.69 4.48 13.16
N GLU A 43 8.18 4.71 14.36
CA GLU A 43 8.50 3.90 15.54
C GLU A 43 7.72 2.59 15.55
N GLY A 44 8.40 1.52 15.95
CA GLY A 44 7.88 0.16 16.02
C GLY A 44 8.06 -0.64 14.72
N PRO A 45 7.54 -1.88 14.69
CA PRO A 45 7.62 -2.74 13.52
C PRO A 45 6.90 -2.11 12.33
N ALA A 46 7.66 -1.84 11.27
CA ALA A 46 7.14 -1.29 10.02
C ALA A 46 7.84 -1.96 8.84
N ALA A 47 7.14 -2.03 7.72
CA ALA A 47 7.70 -2.54 6.47
C ALA A 47 7.35 -1.62 5.32
N LEU A 48 8.26 -1.55 4.35
CA LEU A 48 8.04 -0.89 3.08
C LEU A 48 8.04 -1.95 1.99
N VAL A 49 6.90 -2.10 1.33
CA VAL A 49 6.62 -3.23 0.43
C VAL A 49 6.46 -2.70 -0.97
N GLN A 50 7.26 -3.20 -1.90
CA GLN A 50 7.09 -2.89 -3.31
C GLN A 50 6.16 -3.91 -3.97
N THR A 51 5.07 -3.44 -4.57
CA THR A 51 4.21 -4.23 -5.45
C THR A 51 4.43 -3.83 -6.91
N ASN A 52 3.67 -4.45 -7.82
CA ASN A 52 3.73 -4.11 -9.24
C ASN A 52 3.09 -2.73 -9.48
N GLY A 53 3.91 -1.67 -9.47
CA GLY A 53 3.51 -0.30 -9.77
C GLY A 53 3.21 0.61 -8.57
N SER A 54 3.40 0.14 -7.33
CA SER A 54 3.30 1.00 -6.14
C SER A 54 4.13 0.44 -4.99
N ALA A 55 4.51 1.31 -4.07
CA ALA A 55 5.07 0.92 -2.78
C ALA A 55 4.11 1.25 -1.65
N TYR A 56 4.03 0.39 -0.64
CA TYR A 56 3.18 0.58 0.52
C TYR A 56 4.04 0.60 1.78
N LEU A 57 3.91 1.66 2.57
CA LEU A 57 4.38 1.67 3.95
C LEU A 57 3.29 1.06 4.81
N VAL A 58 3.63 0.00 5.53
CA VAL A 58 2.70 -0.75 6.37
C VAL A 58 3.20 -0.82 7.81
N ARG A 59 2.27 -0.80 8.76
CA ARG A 59 2.56 -1.03 10.18
C ARG A 59 2.41 -2.51 10.50
N GLY A 60 3.43 -3.10 11.11
CA GLY A 60 3.50 -4.52 11.44
C GLY A 60 4.58 -5.27 10.65
N PRO A 61 4.89 -6.53 11.04
CA PRO A 61 6.01 -7.27 10.47
C PRO A 61 5.74 -7.89 9.09
N VAL A 62 4.47 -8.00 8.64
CA VAL A 62 4.08 -8.71 7.39
C VAL A 62 2.80 -8.13 6.77
N LEU A 63 2.72 -8.04 5.44
CA LEU A 63 1.54 -7.52 4.71
C LEU A 63 0.19 -8.09 5.17
N ALA A 64 0.14 -9.40 5.42
CA ALA A 64 -1.11 -10.14 5.64
C ALA A 64 -1.94 -9.63 6.84
N ASN A 65 -1.30 -9.00 7.83
CA ASN A 65 -1.94 -8.46 9.04
C ASN A 65 -1.62 -6.98 9.26
N SER A 66 -1.16 -6.27 8.23
CA SER A 66 -0.63 -4.92 8.37
C SER A 66 -1.64 -3.86 7.95
N SER A 67 -1.64 -2.72 8.64
CA SER A 67 -2.39 -1.54 8.20
C SER A 67 -1.52 -0.70 7.27
N ILE A 68 -2.07 -0.36 6.10
CA ILE A 68 -1.39 0.50 5.14
C ILE A 68 -1.43 1.94 5.64
N MET A 69 -0.25 2.44 5.97
CA MET A 69 -0.02 3.79 6.48
C MET A 69 0.12 4.81 5.36
N ALA A 70 0.73 4.44 4.23
CA ALA A 70 0.91 5.31 3.07
C ALA A 70 1.16 4.50 1.80
N GLN A 71 0.87 5.11 0.65
CA GLN A 71 1.20 4.59 -0.68
C GLN A 71 2.12 5.58 -1.38
N TYR A 72 3.14 5.04 -2.03
CA TYR A 72 4.15 5.76 -2.80
C TYR A 72 4.25 5.18 -4.21
N ALA A 73 4.83 5.95 -5.13
CA ALA A 73 5.05 5.48 -6.50
C ALA A 73 6.06 4.32 -6.53
N TRP A 74 7.17 4.48 -5.80
CA TRP A 74 8.23 3.48 -5.70
C TRP A 74 8.96 3.56 -4.37
N ALA A 75 9.75 2.53 -4.07
CA ALA A 75 10.54 2.42 -2.88
C ALA A 75 12.01 2.05 -3.13
N TYR A 76 12.89 2.64 -2.33
CA TYR A 76 14.32 2.41 -2.31
C TYR A 76 14.78 1.96 -0.93
N GLY A 77 15.68 0.99 -0.92
CA GLY A 77 16.32 0.50 0.30
C GLY A 77 17.50 1.37 0.75
N PRO A 78 18.15 1.01 1.87
CA PRO A 78 19.26 1.78 2.45
C PRO A 78 20.48 1.89 1.53
N ASP A 79 20.67 0.95 0.61
CA ASP A 79 21.76 0.96 -0.37
C ASP A 79 21.49 1.89 -1.58
N GLY A 80 20.37 2.64 -1.56
CA GLY A 80 19.93 3.45 -2.69
C GLY A 80 19.48 2.63 -3.91
N ARG A 81 19.30 1.31 -3.74
CA ARG A 81 18.75 0.44 -4.78
C ARG A 81 17.22 0.42 -4.72
N PRO A 82 16.53 0.41 -5.87
CA PRO A 82 15.08 0.23 -5.88
C PRO A 82 14.74 -1.16 -5.37
N LEU A 83 13.70 -1.25 -4.53
CA LEU A 83 13.08 -2.51 -4.16
C LEU A 83 12.44 -3.12 -5.41
N ARG A 84 12.55 -4.45 -5.54
CA ARG A 84 11.88 -5.19 -6.63
C ARG A 84 10.43 -5.49 -6.25
N PRO A 85 9.51 -5.65 -7.23
CA PRO A 85 8.17 -6.14 -6.94
C PRO A 85 8.21 -7.45 -6.13
N GLY A 86 7.51 -7.49 -5.01
CA GLY A 86 7.52 -8.59 -4.04
C GLY A 86 8.61 -8.49 -2.96
N GLU A 87 9.51 -7.51 -3.05
CA GLU A 87 10.53 -7.26 -2.03
C GLU A 87 9.97 -6.34 -0.93
N GLU A 88 10.40 -6.60 0.30
CA GLU A 88 10.03 -5.82 1.47
C GLU A 88 11.28 -5.39 2.27
N LEU A 89 11.27 -4.14 2.74
CA LEU A 89 12.22 -3.64 3.71
C LEU A 89 11.54 -3.61 5.08
N VAL A 90 11.87 -4.57 5.94
CA VAL A 90 11.30 -4.69 7.29
C VAL A 90 12.24 -4.07 8.32
N CYS A 91 11.74 -3.10 9.10
CA CYS A 91 12.44 -2.50 10.23
C CYS A 91 11.69 -2.83 11.54
N PRO A 92 12.32 -3.55 12.49
CA PRO A 92 11.62 -4.01 13.70
C PRO A 92 11.43 -2.91 14.77
N VAL A 93 12.27 -1.87 14.77
CA VAL A 93 12.34 -0.87 15.85
C VAL A 93 12.06 0.53 15.35
N LEU A 94 12.81 1.00 14.35
CA LEU A 94 12.69 2.37 13.84
C LEU A 94 13.00 2.40 12.34
N MET A 95 12.10 2.96 11.55
CA MET A 95 12.30 3.22 10.11
C MET A 95 12.36 4.71 9.87
N ARG A 96 13.42 5.20 9.21
CA ARG A 96 13.44 6.54 8.61
C ARG A 96 12.91 6.43 7.19
N VAL A 97 11.97 7.29 6.83
CA VAL A 97 11.46 7.41 5.46
C VAL A 97 11.66 8.84 4.99
N GLU A 98 12.30 8.98 3.84
CA GLU A 98 12.44 10.22 3.11
C GLU A 98 11.67 10.09 1.81
N VAL A 99 10.73 11.00 1.56
CA VAL A 99 9.92 11.02 0.35
C VAL A 99 10.40 12.19 -0.50
N VAL A 100 10.63 11.95 -1.79
CA VAL A 100 10.94 12.96 -2.79
C VAL A 100 10.10 12.67 -4.02
N ASP A 101 9.31 13.63 -4.48
CA ASP A 101 8.40 13.47 -5.62
C ASP A 101 7.49 12.22 -5.52
N GLY A 102 7.11 11.84 -4.29
CA GLY A 102 6.29 10.65 -4.04
C GLY A 102 7.02 9.30 -4.15
N ILE A 103 8.35 9.30 -4.21
CA ILE A 103 9.23 8.12 -4.13
C ILE A 103 9.78 8.02 -2.70
N ALA A 104 9.66 6.84 -2.08
CA ALA A 104 10.12 6.61 -0.71
C ALA A 104 11.54 6.01 -0.67
N TYR A 105 12.43 6.65 0.08
CA TYR A 105 13.76 6.19 0.43
C TYR A 105 13.77 5.81 1.90
N ALA A 106 13.97 4.53 2.20
CA ALA A 106 13.83 4.03 3.55
C ALA A 106 15.10 3.35 4.07
N SER A 107 15.36 3.56 5.36
CA SER A 107 16.44 2.92 6.08
C SER A 107 16.02 2.54 7.51
N CYS A 108 16.54 1.42 8.00
CA CYS A 108 16.34 1.02 9.39
C CYS A 108 17.40 1.68 10.27
N VAL A 109 16.97 2.30 11.36
CA VAL A 109 17.86 2.99 12.31
C VAL A 109 17.98 2.13 13.58
N GLY A 110 19.20 1.98 14.10
CA GLY A 110 19.46 1.29 15.38
C GLY A 110 19.39 -0.24 15.28
N ARG A 111 19.95 -0.81 14.20
CA ARG A 111 20.01 -2.26 13.98
C ARG A 111 20.96 -2.96 14.96
#